data_AF-A0A382D6S4-F1
#
_entry.id   AF-A0A382D6S4-F1
#
_cell.length_a   1.000
_cell.length_b   1.000
_cell.length_c   1.000
_cell.angle_alpha   90.00
_cell.angle_beta   90.00
_cell.angle_gamma   90.00
#
_symmetry.space_group_name_H-M   'P 1'
#
loop_
_entity.id
_entity.type
_entity.pdbx_description
1 polymer ?
#
loop_
_entity_poly.entity_id
_entity_poly.type
_entity_poly.pdbx_seq_one_letter_code
_entity_poly.pdbx_strand_id
1 'polypeptide(L)' 'MKVELIAEYTSTLPADDDHPYRCGAWRPNTKEFNAYELEVKGDLPTDLSGVYIRNTENPLQHAIGRYHPFDGDG' A
#
# COMPACT_ATOMS: atom_id res chain seq x y z
N MET A 1 -19.74 3.83 1.76
CA MET A 1 -18.42 3.54 1.18
C MET A 1 -18.52 3.38 -0.33
N LYS A 2 -17.78 4.21 -1.05
CA LYS A 2 -17.55 4.08 -2.50
C LYS A 2 -16.07 3.86 -2.73
N VAL A 3 -15.70 2.80 -3.45
CA VAL A 3 -14.30 2.47 -3.78
C VAL A 3 -14.14 2.44 -5.28
N GLU A 4 -13.09 3.09 -5.78
CA GLU A 4 -12.75 3.20 -7.19
C GLU A 4 -11.29 2.79 -7.38
N LEU A 5 -11.07 1.81 -8.26
CA LEU A 5 -9.73 1.42 -8.70
C LEU A 5 -9.23 2.45 -9.73
N ILE A 6 -8.09 3.07 -9.45
CA ILE A 6 -7.48 4.09 -10.31
C ILE A 6 -6.47 3.46 -11.25
N ALA A 7 -5.63 2.58 -10.73
CA ALA A 7 -4.64 1.87 -11.50
C ALA A 7 -4.35 0.50 -10.88
N GLU A 8 -3.92 -0.43 -11.73
CA GLU A 8 -3.37 -1.72 -11.33
C GLU A 8 -2.06 -1.94 -12.08
N TYR A 9 -1.02 -2.31 -11.34
CA TYR A 9 0.32 -2.48 -11.86
C TYR A 9 0.75 -3.95 -11.76
N THR A 10 1.46 -4.41 -12.79
CA THR A 10 2.03 -5.76 -12.78
C THR A 10 3.27 -5.77 -11.88
N SER A 11 3.27 -6.62 -10.86
CA SER A 11 4.47 -6.95 -10.10
C SER A 11 5.31 -7.97 -10.86
N THR A 12 6.63 -7.79 -10.88
CA THR A 12 7.56 -8.81 -11.39
C THR A 12 8.06 -9.73 -10.28
N LEU A 13 7.70 -9.48 -9.02
CA LEU A 13 8.10 -10.32 -7.90
C LEU A 13 7.51 -11.75 -7.99
N PRO A 14 8.19 -12.75 -7.41
CA PRO A 14 7.69 -14.12 -7.39
C PRO A 14 6.34 -14.24 -6.69
N ALA A 15 5.45 -15.08 -7.20
CA ALA A 15 4.14 -15.32 -6.57
C ALA A 15 4.25 -16.06 -5.22
N ASP A 16 5.34 -16.82 -5.04
CA ASP A 16 5.72 -17.59 -3.87
C ASP A 16 6.86 -16.94 -3.06
N ASP A 17 6.98 -15.60 -3.12
CA ASP A 17 8.01 -14.84 -2.40
C ASP A 17 7.94 -15.08 -0.88
N ASP A 18 9.10 -15.39 -0.29
CA ASP A 18 9.29 -15.66 1.12
C ASP A 18 10.12 -14.57 1.84
N HIS A 19 10.55 -13.53 1.11
CA HIS A 19 11.36 -12.47 1.68
C HIS A 19 10.58 -11.70 2.75
N PRO A 20 11.13 -11.51 3.96
CA PRO A 20 10.39 -11.00 5.12
C PRO A 20 9.79 -9.59 4.91
N TYR A 21 10.40 -8.80 4.03
CA TYR A 21 9.96 -7.44 3.68
C TYR A 21 9.19 -7.36 2.35
N ARG A 22 8.69 -8.49 1.82
CA ARG A 22 7.81 -8.53 0.63
C ARG A 22 6.64 -9.51 0.81
N CYS A 23 6.45 -10.01 2.03
CA CYS A 23 5.43 -10.99 2.38
C CYS A 23 4.65 -10.56 3.63
N GLY A 24 3.50 -11.19 3.88
CA GLY A 24 2.62 -10.85 5.00
C GLY A 24 2.19 -9.38 4.98
N ALA A 25 2.44 -8.67 6.09
CA ALA A 25 2.12 -7.25 6.22
C ALA A 25 2.96 -6.33 5.30
N TRP A 26 4.10 -6.81 4.80
CA TRP A 26 4.98 -6.12 3.86
C TRP A 26 4.70 -6.49 2.41
N ARG A 27 3.60 -7.22 2.14
CA ARG A 27 3.23 -7.58 0.78
C ARG A 27 2.95 -6.31 -0.03
N PRO A 28 3.61 -6.11 -1.18
CA PRO A 28 3.38 -4.94 -2.01
C PRO A 28 1.94 -4.85 -2.49
N ASN A 29 1.42 -3.63 -2.52
CA ASN A 29 0.12 -3.31 -3.09
C ASN A 29 0.27 -2.99 -4.57
N THR A 30 -0.43 -3.74 -5.43
CA THR A 30 -0.44 -3.54 -6.88
C THR A 30 -1.54 -2.60 -7.36
N LYS A 31 -2.42 -2.13 -6.46
CA LYS A 31 -3.63 -1.40 -6.81
C LYS A 31 -3.70 -0.05 -6.12
N GLU A 32 -3.99 0.98 -6.89
CA GLU A 32 -4.23 2.33 -6.39
C GLU A 32 -5.72 2.61 -6.34
N PHE A 33 -6.20 3.19 -5.24
CA PHE A 33 -7.62 3.39 -5.01
C PHE A 33 -7.94 4.82 -4.58
N ASN A 34 -9.08 5.30 -5.06
CA ASN A 34 -9.83 6.33 -4.36
C ASN A 34 -10.93 5.64 -3.54
N ALA A 35 -11.08 6.03 -2.27
CA ALA A 35 -12.14 5.53 -1.41
C ALA A 35 -12.80 6.68 -0.65
N TYR A 36 -14.13 6.69 -0.65
CA TYR A 36 -14.96 7.73 -0.08
C TYR A 36 -15.96 7.13 0.90
N GLU A 37 -16.39 7.94 1.88
CA GLU A 37 -17.41 7.57 2.87
C GLU A 37 -17.09 6.22 3.53
N LEU A 38 -15.84 6.10 4.03
CA LEU A 38 -15.38 4.90 4.74
C LEU A 38 -16.25 4.64 5.96
N GLU A 39 -16.41 3.37 6.32
CA GLU A 39 -17.15 2.98 7.52
C GLU A 39 -16.45 3.52 8.77
N VAL A 40 -17.22 4.23 9.60
CA VAL A 40 -16.79 4.69 10.93
C VAL A 40 -17.50 3.84 11.97
N LYS A 41 -16.74 3.25 12.89
CA LYS A 41 -17.26 2.55 14.07
C LYS A 41 -17.24 3.52 15.26
N GLY A 42 -18.41 3.93 15.72
CA GLY A 42 -18.55 5.01 16.71
C GLY A 42 -18.62 6.39 16.03
N ASP A 43 -18.11 7.42 16.71
CA ASP A 43 -18.16 8.81 16.23
C ASP A 43 -16.77 9.43 16.09
N LEU A 44 -16.55 10.23 15.06
CA LEU A 44 -15.37 11.07 14.92
C LEU A 44 -15.60 12.44 15.57
N PRO A 45 -14.58 13.05 16.22
CA PRO A 45 -14.67 14.42 16.68
C PRO A 45 -15.05 15.39 15.56
N THR A 46 -16.07 16.22 15.81
CA THR A 46 -16.67 17.10 14.78
C THR A 46 -15.80 18.29 14.40
N ASP A 47 -14.75 18.56 15.18
CA ASP A 47 -13.78 19.64 14.97
C ASP A 47 -12.52 19.19 14.22
N LEU A 48 -12.37 17.89 13.94
CA LEU A 48 -11.27 17.39 13.10
C LEU A 48 -11.43 17.85 11.65
N SER A 49 -10.47 18.66 11.20
CA SER A 49 -10.37 19.13 9.82
C SER A 49 -8.92 19.08 9.37
N GLY A 50 -8.61 18.21 8.42
CA GLY A 50 -7.24 18.02 7.94
C GLY A 50 -7.08 16.77 7.08
N VAL A 51 -5.83 16.43 6.79
CA VAL A 51 -5.47 15.26 5.97
C VAL A 51 -4.39 14.47 6.70
N TYR A 52 -4.58 13.16 6.80
CA TYR A 52 -3.54 12.22 7.21
C TYR A 52 -2.82 11.69 5.97
N ILE A 53 -1.53 11.97 5.85
CA ILE A 53 -0.68 11.52 4.74
C ILE A 53 0.37 10.57 5.29
N ARG A 54 0.52 9.41 4.64
CA ARG A 54 1.51 8.39 4.98
C ARG A 54 2.12 7.83 3.69
N ASN A 55 3.42 7.57 3.71
CA ASN A 55 4.14 6.80 2.70
C ASN A 55 4.61 5.46 3.32
N THR A 56 4.79 4.44 2.49
CA THR A 56 5.47 3.18 2.83
C THR A 56 6.20 2.68 1.59
N GLU A 57 7.23 1.86 1.77
CA GLU A 57 7.81 1.09 0.68
C GLU A 57 6.79 0.14 0.03
N ASN A 58 6.88 0.00 -1.29
CA ASN A 58 5.98 -0.75 -2.14
C ASN A 58 6.71 -1.31 -3.37
N PRO A 59 7.68 -2.23 -3.20
CA PRO A 59 8.48 -2.75 -4.31
C PRO A 59 7.61 -3.60 -5.25
N LEU A 60 7.44 -3.17 -6.50
CA LEU A 60 6.79 -3.99 -7.53
C LEU A 60 7.80 -4.73 -8.41
N GLN A 61 9.07 -4.35 -8.33
CA GLN A 61 10.13 -4.84 -9.19
C GLN A 61 11.20 -5.58 -8.41
N HIS A 62 11.86 -6.54 -9.08
CA HIS A 62 13.05 -7.18 -8.54
C HIS A 62 14.16 -6.16 -8.25
N ALA A 63 14.78 -6.26 -7.08
CA ALA A 63 16.02 -5.56 -6.81
C ALA A 63 17.12 -6.07 -7.75
N ILE A 64 18.00 -5.17 -8.21
CA ILE A 64 19.18 -5.53 -9.01
C ILE A 64 20.14 -6.43 -8.20
N GLY A 65 20.08 -6.37 -6.86
CA GLY A 65 20.86 -7.19 -5.94
C GLY A 65 20.07 -7.55 -4.67
N ARG A 66 20.71 -7.41 -3.50
CA ARG A 66 20.02 -7.59 -2.22
C ARG A 66 18.98 -6.49 -2.04
N TYR A 67 17.79 -6.87 -1.60
CA TYR A 67 16.73 -5.93 -1.26
C TYR A 67 16.75 -5.59 0.23
N HIS A 68 16.76 -4.30 0.56
CA HIS A 68 16.40 -3.78 1.88
C HIS A 68 15.04 -3.08 1.78
N PRO A 69 14.16 -3.09 2.80
CA PRO A 69 12.85 -2.46 2.74
C PRO A 69 12.89 -1.00 2.27
N PHE A 70 13.88 -0.23 2.71
CA PHE A 70 14.05 1.17 2.32
C PHE A 70 14.50 1.40 0.87
N ASP A 71 14.75 0.34 0.09
CA ASP A 71 15.04 0.44 -1.34
C ASP A 71 13.76 0.36 -2.20
N GLY A 72 12.60 0.06 -1.59
CA GLY A 72 11.33 -0.04 -2.33
C GLY A 72 10.80 1.31 -2.77
N ASP A 73 10.09 1.33 -3.89
CA ASP A 73 9.34 2.51 -4.37
C ASP A 73 8.33 2.97 -3.31
N GLY A 74 7.92 4.24 -3.30
CA GLY A 74 6.91 4.75 -2.36
C GLY A 74 6.07 5.87 -2.94
#